data_AF-J3NUN7-F1
#
_entry.id   AF-J3NUN7-F1
#
_cell.length_a   1.000
_cell.length_b   1.000
_cell.length_c   1.000
_cell.angle_alpha   90.00
_cell.angle_beta   90.00
_cell.angle_gamma   90.00
#
_symmetry.space_group_name_H-M   'P 1'
#
loop_
_entity.id
_entity.type
_entity.pdbx_description
1 polymer ?
#
loop_
_entity_poly.entity_id
_entity_poly.type
_entity_poly.pdbx_seq_one_letter_code
_entity_poly.pdbx_strand_id
1 'polypeptide(L)'
;MLLPSLLLFSSSLLGQASGSASGRVVRRHLSSLRDSYDYVIVGGGTSGLVLANRLTEDPAKTVLVIEYGDFERGPEVTVPFLTTGSQAARLYNVTSAPQPGLGGRSFPLRIGVAVGGSSTVNGMAWDRGSAPDYDAWEALGNVGWGWDGLLPFFRKSSRFTPPAKEYVDQYGYEWQSEAYGDGDGVHVTFPPWQWPAVTALADAWKNDLEVPALKDGADGNNVGLAWLPQNNDAQNSTRSTSTTAYYDPVSGRPNLELLVRHYGGRVVFDKTNKVAGVEVVSRQDKTKRLVGAGEVILAAGAVNTPRILQLSGLGPAALLNRLGIEVVVDLPGVGANFQDHPAIYMAYDFLRDPHPSPQDMQDNQTFIDEAWRAYNTSRTGPLTHAWGNRVVFQNLKDLLPETHEAVAAGVEEQDALAHLPALYASSPALLAGFLAQRAAMSKGFADQRYGVLEVAFGGSETVVLALQKPLSRGTVTINSTDPDPSVPPVVDFGSLSNPVDAAILVAAVARARQFMAAPSVVNALNATELFPGAAVEGDAQVEAAIRANLGNPSLDHPVGTAAMMARELGGVVDPTSMSVYGVKGLRVVDGSVMPLLPAAHTQATVYAVAEKAAQLICGEAARVTS
;
A
#
# COMPACT_ATOMS: atom_id res chain seq x y z
N MET A 1 -20.73 -16.93 -13.48
CA MET A 1 -21.94 -16.09 -13.66
C MET A 1 -23.12 -16.86 -13.09
N LEU A 2 -23.39 -16.66 -11.79
CA LEU A 2 -24.58 -17.09 -11.04
C LEU A 2 -24.49 -16.29 -9.72
N LEU A 3 -25.38 -15.32 -9.55
CA LEU A 3 -25.47 -14.51 -8.33
C LEU A 3 -26.05 -15.37 -7.20
N PRO A 4 -25.49 -15.38 -5.97
CA PRO A 4 -26.24 -15.81 -4.80
C PRO A 4 -27.12 -14.65 -4.32
N SER A 5 -28.38 -15.00 -4.10
CA SER A 5 -29.50 -14.21 -3.63
C SER A 5 -29.19 -13.30 -2.44
N LEU A 6 -29.59 -12.03 -2.53
CA LEU A 6 -29.68 -11.11 -1.39
C LEU A 6 -30.63 -11.70 -0.33
N LEU A 7 -30.08 -12.11 0.80
CA LEU A 7 -30.84 -12.24 2.04
C LEU A 7 -30.89 -10.86 2.71
N LEU A 8 -32.07 -10.24 2.64
CA LEU A 8 -32.45 -9.06 3.40
C LEU A 8 -32.43 -9.40 4.89
N PHE A 9 -31.35 -9.04 5.59
CA PHE A 9 -31.37 -9.01 7.05
C PHE A 9 -32.16 -7.79 7.51
N SER A 10 -33.32 -8.04 8.10
CA SER A 10 -34.10 -7.07 8.86
C SER A 10 -33.26 -6.55 10.03
N SER A 11 -32.96 -5.27 10.02
CA SER A 11 -32.28 -4.55 11.09
C SER A 11 -33.20 -4.41 12.31
N SER A 12 -33.12 -5.35 13.24
CA SER A 12 -33.63 -5.14 14.59
C SER A 12 -32.66 -4.26 15.38
N LEU A 13 -33.05 -3.00 15.56
CA LEU A 13 -32.52 -2.09 16.57
C LEU A 13 -32.55 -2.76 17.95
N LEU A 14 -31.42 -2.76 18.67
CA LEU A 14 -31.31 -2.38 20.09
C LEU A 14 -29.87 -2.58 20.58
N GLY A 15 -29.29 -1.51 21.10
CA GLY A 15 -27.94 -1.48 21.65
C GLY A 15 -27.40 -0.06 21.76
N GLN A 16 -28.14 0.84 22.44
CA GLN A 16 -27.58 2.12 22.86
C GLN A 16 -26.51 1.86 23.92
N ALA A 17 -25.25 1.91 23.53
CA ALA A 17 -24.16 2.18 24.45
C ALA A 17 -24.00 3.70 24.55
N SER A 18 -24.48 4.25 25.67
CA SER A 18 -24.28 5.64 26.07
C SER A 18 -22.81 5.87 26.43
N GLY A 19 -22.02 6.34 25.46
CA GLY A 19 -20.74 7.01 25.67
C GLY A 19 -20.91 8.50 25.37
N SER A 20 -20.44 9.37 26.27
CA SER A 20 -20.63 10.82 26.20
C SER A 20 -20.21 11.40 24.85
N ALA A 21 -21.16 12.03 24.16
CA ALA A 21 -20.89 12.85 22.97
C ALA A 21 -20.15 14.13 23.39
N SER A 22 -18.82 14.10 23.47
CA SER A 22 -18.05 15.27 23.04
C SER A 22 -18.14 15.26 21.50
N GLY A 23 -18.81 16.26 20.94
CA GLY A 23 -19.26 16.23 19.55
C GLY A 23 -18.10 16.03 18.56
N ARG A 24 -18.12 14.92 17.82
CA ARG A 24 -17.22 14.72 16.67
C ARG A 24 -17.38 15.91 15.71
N VAL A 25 -16.29 16.65 15.44
CA VAL A 25 -16.32 17.81 14.55
C VAL A 25 -16.18 17.35 13.08
N VAL A 26 -17.17 16.60 12.61
CA VAL A 26 -17.30 16.24 11.19
C VAL A 26 -18.11 17.32 10.48
N ARG A 27 -17.48 17.97 9.50
CA ARG A 27 -18.10 18.99 8.66
C ARG A 27 -18.63 18.35 7.38
N ARG A 28 -19.78 18.85 6.90
CA ARG A 28 -20.42 18.43 5.65
C ARG A 28 -20.76 19.59 4.71
N HIS A 29 -20.47 20.82 5.12
CA HIS A 29 -20.78 22.02 4.36
C HIS A 29 -19.62 23.00 4.41
N LEU A 30 -19.23 23.55 3.26
CA LEU A 30 -18.18 24.55 3.17
C LEU A 30 -18.41 25.78 4.06
N SER A 31 -19.67 26.17 4.29
CA SER A 31 -20.04 27.31 5.15
C SER A 31 -19.71 27.12 6.63
N SER A 32 -19.49 25.87 7.06
CA SER A 32 -19.15 25.54 8.45
C SER A 32 -17.66 25.67 8.77
N LEU A 33 -16.82 25.90 7.75
CA LEU A 33 -15.37 25.99 7.89
C LEU A 33 -14.93 27.41 8.26
N ARG A 34 -13.83 27.49 9.02
CA ARG A 34 -13.02 28.70 9.20
C ARG A 34 -12.51 29.20 7.84
N ASP A 35 -12.18 30.49 7.76
CA ASP A 35 -11.56 31.08 6.57
C ASP A 35 -10.14 30.56 6.33
N SER A 36 -9.41 30.25 7.40
CA SER A 36 -8.04 29.75 7.33
C SER A 36 -7.70 28.78 8.46
N TYR A 37 -6.71 27.93 8.20
CA TYR A 37 -6.13 26.97 9.15
C TYR A 37 -4.59 27.07 9.15
N ASP A 38 -3.94 26.63 10.22
CA ASP A 38 -2.48 26.48 10.23
C ASP A 38 -2.06 25.38 9.24
N TYR A 39 -2.78 24.26 9.24
CA TYR A 39 -2.57 23.16 8.30
C TYR A 39 -3.87 22.75 7.59
N VAL A 40 -3.79 22.58 6.28
CA VAL A 40 -4.83 21.92 5.48
C VAL A 40 -4.26 20.64 4.89
N ILE A 41 -4.82 19.49 5.26
CA ILE A 41 -4.45 18.17 4.77
C ILE A 41 -5.44 17.75 3.69
N VAL A 42 -4.96 17.46 2.49
CA VAL A 42 -5.78 16.97 1.38
C VAL A 42 -5.63 15.46 1.29
N GLY A 43 -6.68 14.73 1.70
CA GLY A 43 -6.71 13.28 1.84
C GLY A 43 -6.77 12.86 3.31
N GLY A 44 -7.92 12.33 3.74
CA GLY A 44 -8.12 11.70 5.04
C GLY A 44 -7.76 10.22 5.02
N GLY A 45 -6.66 9.87 4.35
CA GLY A 45 -6.21 8.49 4.13
C GLY A 45 -5.32 7.93 5.24
N THR A 46 -4.47 6.96 4.89
CA THR A 46 -3.53 6.31 5.81
C THR A 46 -2.60 7.31 6.49
N SER A 47 -1.87 8.12 5.72
CA SER A 47 -0.93 9.12 6.26
C SER A 47 -1.60 10.41 6.72
N GLY A 48 -2.66 10.84 6.03
CA GLY A 48 -3.35 12.11 6.33
C GLY A 48 -3.95 12.15 7.74
N LEU A 49 -4.54 11.05 8.20
CA LEU A 49 -5.09 10.98 9.56
C LEU A 49 -4.00 10.85 10.64
N VAL A 50 -2.85 10.28 10.33
CA VAL A 50 -1.68 10.31 11.24
C VAL A 50 -1.23 11.75 11.47
N LEU A 51 -1.03 12.50 10.38
CA LEU A 51 -0.65 13.91 10.45
C LEU A 51 -1.70 14.74 11.18
N ALA A 52 -2.98 14.52 10.90
CA ALA A 52 -4.06 15.22 11.57
C ALA A 52 -4.04 15.00 13.09
N ASN A 53 -3.78 13.77 13.52
CA ASN A 53 -3.60 13.47 14.94
C ASN A 53 -2.38 14.22 15.50
N ARG A 54 -1.19 14.00 14.95
CA ARG A 54 0.06 14.54 15.52
C ARG A 54 0.10 16.08 15.51
N LEU A 55 -0.37 16.72 14.45
CA LEU A 55 -0.37 18.19 14.35
C LEU A 55 -1.37 18.85 15.31
N THR A 56 -2.43 18.15 15.70
CA THR A 56 -3.44 18.68 16.64
C THR A 56 -3.12 18.39 18.11
N GLU A 57 -2.01 17.71 18.40
CA GLU A 57 -1.46 17.61 19.76
C GLU A 57 -1.04 18.99 20.30
N ASP A 58 -0.62 19.91 19.43
CA ASP A 58 -0.49 21.33 19.78
C ASP A 58 -1.87 22.01 19.72
N PRO A 59 -2.46 22.40 20.86
CA PRO A 59 -3.79 23.03 20.89
C PRO A 59 -3.81 24.43 20.25
N ALA A 60 -2.65 25.04 20.01
CA ALA A 60 -2.55 26.32 19.31
C ALA A 60 -2.63 26.17 17.78
N LYS A 61 -2.50 24.95 17.25
CA LYS A 61 -2.53 24.68 15.81
C LYS A 61 -3.88 24.17 15.36
N THR A 62 -4.39 24.77 14.31
CA THR A 62 -5.67 24.43 13.69
C THR A 62 -5.46 23.58 12.44
N VAL A 63 -6.17 22.46 12.33
CA VAL A 63 -6.02 21.49 11.24
C VAL A 63 -7.36 21.20 10.59
N LEU A 64 -7.40 21.31 9.26
CA LEU A 64 -8.51 20.84 8.42
C LEU A 64 -8.05 19.63 7.61
N VAL A 65 -8.79 18.52 7.69
CA VAL A 65 -8.65 17.38 6.77
C VAL A 65 -9.78 17.43 5.75
N ILE A 66 -9.46 17.30 4.47
CA ILE A 66 -10.42 17.23 3.37
C ILE A 66 -10.39 15.83 2.79
N GLU A 67 -11.53 15.11 2.85
CA GLU A 67 -11.65 13.73 2.37
C GLU A 67 -12.76 13.60 1.32
N TYR A 68 -12.40 12.98 0.18
CA TYR A 68 -13.34 12.74 -0.92
C TYR A 68 -14.44 11.78 -0.46
N GLY A 69 -14.10 10.70 0.23
CA GLY A 69 -15.02 9.70 0.77
C GLY A 69 -15.89 10.17 1.94
N ASP A 70 -16.63 9.21 2.50
CA ASP A 70 -17.34 9.33 3.79
C ASP A 70 -16.84 8.22 4.73
N PHE A 71 -17.42 8.10 5.92
CA PHE A 71 -17.09 6.99 6.82
C PHE A 71 -17.68 5.66 6.32
N GLU A 72 -16.84 4.62 6.27
CA GLU A 72 -17.25 3.25 5.97
C GLU A 72 -17.01 2.36 7.20
N ARG A 73 -18.08 1.92 7.86
CA ARG A 73 -18.02 1.12 9.11
C ARG A 73 -18.83 -0.18 9.04
N GLY A 74 -19.22 -0.58 7.84
CA GLY A 74 -19.94 -1.84 7.63
C GLY A 74 -19.07 -3.07 7.92
N PRO A 75 -19.71 -4.26 8.03
CA PRO A 75 -18.99 -5.52 8.19
C PRO A 75 -17.93 -5.74 7.08
N GLU A 76 -18.19 -5.26 5.87
CA GLU A 76 -17.30 -5.47 4.71
C GLU A 76 -15.96 -4.73 4.84
N VAL A 77 -15.89 -3.74 5.74
CA VAL A 77 -14.65 -3.06 6.14
C VAL A 77 -14.12 -3.63 7.44
N THR A 78 -14.99 -3.89 8.41
CA THR A 78 -14.58 -4.19 9.79
C THR A 78 -14.27 -5.65 10.06
N VAL A 79 -14.91 -6.59 9.35
CA VAL A 79 -14.73 -8.05 9.52
C VAL A 79 -13.61 -8.54 8.59
N PRO A 80 -12.49 -9.09 9.12
CA PRO A 80 -11.31 -9.43 8.33
C PRO A 80 -11.54 -10.35 7.13
N PHE A 81 -12.37 -11.39 7.24
CA PHE A 81 -12.59 -12.31 6.13
C PHE A 81 -13.32 -11.66 4.95
N LEU A 82 -14.23 -10.71 5.21
CA LEU A 82 -15.03 -10.06 4.16
C LEU A 82 -14.19 -9.14 3.26
N THR A 83 -12.93 -8.93 3.61
CA THR A 83 -11.94 -8.19 2.83
C THR A 83 -11.47 -8.97 1.60
N THR A 84 -11.75 -10.28 1.55
CA THR A 84 -11.58 -11.15 0.37
C THR A 84 -12.68 -10.97 -0.66
N GLY A 85 -13.82 -10.38 -0.26
CA GLY A 85 -14.94 -10.06 -1.13
C GLY A 85 -14.77 -8.76 -1.92
N SER A 86 -15.79 -8.40 -2.69
CA SER A 86 -15.78 -7.18 -3.50
C SER A 86 -15.81 -5.91 -2.64
N GLN A 87 -14.87 -5.00 -2.90
CA GLN A 87 -14.79 -3.67 -2.28
C GLN A 87 -15.21 -2.53 -3.22
N ALA A 88 -15.75 -2.84 -4.41
CA ALA A 88 -15.94 -1.88 -5.50
C ALA A 88 -16.69 -0.59 -5.12
N ALA A 89 -17.67 -0.67 -4.21
CA ALA A 89 -18.44 0.49 -3.75
C ALA A 89 -17.60 1.56 -3.01
N ARG A 90 -16.39 1.19 -2.56
CA ARG A 90 -15.49 2.00 -1.73
C ARG A 90 -14.19 2.34 -2.45
N LEU A 91 -14.13 2.16 -3.77
CA LEU A 91 -12.93 2.39 -4.57
C LEU A 91 -13.13 3.54 -5.55
N TYR A 92 -12.05 4.25 -5.88
CA TYR A 92 -12.03 5.13 -7.03
C TYR A 92 -12.19 4.29 -8.31
N ASN A 93 -12.90 4.84 -9.29
CA ASN A 93 -13.01 4.21 -10.60
C ASN A 93 -11.78 4.58 -11.45
N VAL A 94 -10.65 3.91 -11.20
CA VAL A 94 -9.39 4.11 -11.94
C VAL A 94 -9.11 2.88 -12.80
N THR A 95 -8.84 3.11 -14.08
CA THR A 95 -8.38 2.09 -15.02
C THR A 95 -7.14 2.60 -15.72
N SER A 96 -6.12 1.76 -15.85
CA SER A 96 -4.86 2.13 -16.47
C SER A 96 -4.98 2.39 -17.96
N ALA A 97 -4.01 3.12 -18.50
CA ALA A 97 -3.68 3.06 -19.91
C ALA A 97 -3.41 1.60 -20.33
N PRO A 98 -3.63 1.24 -21.61
CA PRO A 98 -3.22 -0.03 -22.16
C PRO A 98 -1.74 -0.30 -21.88
N GLN A 99 -1.40 -1.48 -21.35
CA GLN A 99 -0.05 -1.85 -20.94
C GLN A 99 0.64 -2.67 -22.05
N PRO A 100 1.61 -2.11 -22.82
CA PRO A 100 2.25 -2.83 -23.91
C PRO A 100 2.97 -4.10 -23.44
N GLY A 101 3.61 -4.05 -22.27
CA GLY A 101 4.27 -5.19 -21.65
C GLY A 101 3.32 -6.32 -21.24
N LEU A 102 2.01 -6.07 -21.20
CA LEU A 102 0.96 -7.01 -20.83
C LEU A 102 -0.09 -7.17 -21.94
N GLY A 103 0.36 -7.16 -23.20
CA GLY A 103 -0.49 -7.45 -24.36
C GLY A 103 -1.52 -6.36 -24.69
N GLY A 104 -1.31 -5.12 -24.23
CA GLY A 104 -2.22 -4.00 -24.46
C GLY A 104 -3.48 -4.03 -23.58
N ARG A 105 -3.52 -4.87 -22.55
CA ARG A 105 -4.63 -4.91 -21.58
C ARG A 105 -4.61 -3.67 -20.67
N SER A 106 -5.78 -3.27 -20.19
CA SER A 106 -5.95 -2.25 -19.15
C SER A 106 -6.40 -2.91 -17.85
N PHE A 107 -5.99 -2.33 -16.72
CA PHE A 107 -6.19 -2.92 -15.40
C PHE A 107 -6.83 -1.92 -14.43
N PRO A 108 -7.75 -2.36 -13.57
CA PRO A 108 -8.23 -1.53 -12.46
C PRO A 108 -7.10 -1.34 -11.43
N LEU A 109 -7.10 -0.19 -10.77
CA LEU A 109 -6.25 0.07 -9.60
C LEU A 109 -7.15 0.40 -8.41
N ARG A 110 -7.04 -0.38 -7.34
CA ARG A 110 -7.93 -0.32 -6.18
C ARG A 110 -7.41 0.72 -5.18
N ILE A 111 -8.10 1.86 -5.12
CA ILE A 111 -7.75 2.97 -4.22
C ILE A 111 -8.97 3.32 -3.37
N GLY A 112 -8.83 3.32 -2.04
CA GLY A 112 -9.94 3.56 -1.12
C GLY A 112 -10.53 4.97 -1.20
N VAL A 113 -11.87 5.06 -1.17
CA VAL A 113 -12.70 6.28 -1.16
C VAL A 113 -13.48 6.34 0.15
N ALA A 114 -12.75 6.42 1.25
CA ALA A 114 -13.34 6.50 2.58
C ALA A 114 -12.44 7.32 3.50
N VAL A 115 -13.00 7.83 4.60
CA VAL A 115 -12.17 8.24 5.74
C VAL A 115 -11.36 7.03 6.18
N GLY A 116 -10.04 7.17 6.21
CA GLY A 116 -9.07 6.08 6.37
C GLY A 116 -8.38 5.64 5.07
N GLY A 117 -8.90 6.05 3.90
CA GLY A 117 -8.37 5.75 2.58
C GLY A 117 -8.18 4.25 2.36
N SER A 118 -7.10 3.85 1.70
CA SER A 118 -6.83 2.44 1.39
C SER A 118 -6.65 1.55 2.63
N SER A 119 -6.39 2.08 3.83
CA SER A 119 -6.35 1.26 5.06
C SER A 119 -7.70 0.59 5.38
N THR A 120 -8.80 1.12 4.83
CA THR A 120 -10.18 0.58 4.99
C THR A 120 -10.52 -0.54 4.02
N VAL A 121 -9.73 -0.73 2.96
CA VAL A 121 -10.02 -1.70 1.88
C VAL A 121 -8.85 -2.64 1.57
N ASN A 122 -7.70 -2.51 2.24
CA ASN A 122 -6.52 -3.35 1.99
C ASN A 122 -6.70 -4.81 2.46
N GLY A 123 -5.80 -5.70 2.06
CA GLY A 123 -5.80 -7.13 2.44
C GLY A 123 -5.36 -7.43 3.88
N MET A 124 -5.10 -6.39 4.68
CA MET A 124 -4.71 -6.42 6.09
C MET A 124 -3.31 -6.96 6.44
N ALA A 125 -2.49 -7.36 5.48
CA ALA A 125 -1.11 -7.80 5.70
C ALA A 125 -0.28 -6.72 6.42
N TRP A 126 0.36 -7.07 7.54
CA TRP A 126 1.21 -6.16 8.30
C TRP A 126 2.65 -6.67 8.37
N ASP A 127 3.43 -6.27 7.39
CA ASP A 127 4.85 -6.59 7.20
C ASP A 127 5.68 -5.31 6.93
N ARG A 128 6.99 -5.50 6.77
CA ARG A 128 7.96 -4.46 6.47
C ARG A 128 9.01 -5.01 5.51
N GLY A 129 9.66 -4.13 4.77
CA GLY A 129 10.85 -4.48 4.01
C GLY A 129 12.00 -4.88 4.95
N SER A 130 13.04 -5.48 4.39
CA SER A 130 14.29 -5.68 5.11
C SER A 130 15.05 -4.37 5.26
N ALA A 131 16.08 -4.35 6.12
CA ALA A 131 16.90 -3.16 6.31
C ALA A 131 17.48 -2.59 4.98
N PRO A 132 18.00 -3.42 4.06
CA PRO A 132 18.50 -2.92 2.77
C PRO A 132 17.46 -2.22 1.88
N ASP A 133 16.16 -2.49 2.05
CA ASP A 133 15.10 -1.78 1.33
C ASP A 133 15.10 -0.28 1.64
N TYR A 134 15.20 0.05 2.92
CA TYR A 134 15.14 1.42 3.42
C TYR A 134 16.52 2.08 3.38
N ASP A 135 17.59 1.32 3.63
CA ASP A 135 18.96 1.83 3.48
C ASP A 135 19.25 2.26 2.04
N ALA A 136 18.59 1.64 1.05
CA ALA A 136 18.63 2.10 -0.33
C ALA A 136 18.03 3.51 -0.51
N TRP A 137 17.03 3.90 0.29
CA TRP A 137 16.51 5.28 0.26
C TRP A 137 17.54 6.26 0.78
N GLU A 138 18.25 5.91 1.85
CA GLU A 138 19.32 6.73 2.42
C GLU A 138 20.53 6.82 1.48
N ALA A 139 20.87 5.73 0.79
CA ALA A 139 21.90 5.70 -0.24
C ALA A 139 21.60 6.64 -1.43
N LEU A 140 20.33 6.98 -1.66
CA LEU A 140 19.90 8.00 -2.65
C LEU A 140 20.01 9.44 -2.12
N GLY A 141 20.62 9.64 -0.94
CA GLY A 141 20.83 10.95 -0.31
C GLY A 141 19.77 11.32 0.72
N ASN A 142 18.82 10.44 1.04
CA ASN A 142 17.75 10.71 2.01
C ASN A 142 18.19 10.36 3.44
N VAL A 143 19.13 11.14 3.98
CA VAL A 143 19.73 10.90 5.31
C VAL A 143 18.67 10.70 6.40
N GLY A 144 18.85 9.66 7.21
CA GLY A 144 17.96 9.25 8.29
C GLY A 144 16.72 8.50 7.83
N TRP A 145 16.48 8.28 6.53
CA TRP A 145 15.37 7.47 6.01
C TRP A 145 15.73 6.00 5.77
N GLY A 146 16.93 5.56 6.21
CA GLY A 146 17.31 4.16 6.31
C GLY A 146 16.56 3.40 7.40
N TRP A 147 16.86 2.11 7.54
CA TRP A 147 16.17 1.21 8.48
C TRP A 147 16.18 1.75 9.91
N ASP A 148 17.37 2.07 10.43
CA ASP A 148 17.54 2.54 11.80
C ASP A 148 16.80 3.86 12.05
N GLY A 149 16.71 4.72 11.04
CA GLY A 149 15.99 5.97 11.11
C GLY A 149 14.47 5.84 10.98
N LEU A 150 13.97 4.72 10.47
CA LEU A 150 12.54 4.41 10.36
C LEU A 150 12.02 3.49 11.46
N LEU A 151 12.85 2.61 12.02
CA LEU A 151 12.46 1.63 13.04
C LEU A 151 11.70 2.24 14.23
N PRO A 152 12.10 3.39 14.81
CA PRO A 152 11.33 4.04 15.87
C PRO A 152 9.90 4.39 15.45
N PHE A 153 9.69 4.78 14.20
CA PHE A 153 8.38 5.17 13.66
C PHE A 153 7.55 3.97 13.22
N PHE A 154 8.19 2.88 12.78
CA PHE A 154 7.54 1.58 12.61
C PHE A 154 6.98 1.06 13.93
N ARG A 155 7.76 1.17 15.02
CA ARG A 155 7.28 0.82 16.36
C ARG A 155 6.17 1.77 16.79
N LYS A 156 6.38 3.09 16.73
CA LYS A 156 5.38 4.10 17.14
C LYS A 156 4.03 3.93 16.43
N SER A 157 4.05 3.59 15.15
CA SER A 157 2.83 3.43 14.35
C SER A 157 2.09 2.11 14.56
N SER A 158 2.61 1.21 15.38
CA SER A 158 1.97 -0.08 15.66
C SER A 158 1.79 -0.33 17.15
N ARG A 159 0.71 -1.03 17.46
CA ARG A 159 0.41 -1.63 18.75
C ARG A 159 0.26 -3.13 18.56
N PHE A 160 1.32 -3.87 18.80
CA PHE A 160 1.25 -5.33 18.71
C PHE A 160 0.69 -5.93 19.99
N THR A 161 -0.30 -6.81 19.84
CA THR A 161 -0.83 -7.61 20.95
C THR A 161 -0.58 -9.07 20.63
N PRO A 162 0.19 -9.82 21.44
CA PRO A 162 0.35 -11.25 21.25
C PRO A 162 -1.01 -11.98 21.22
N PRO A 163 -1.19 -12.99 20.35
CA PRO A 163 -2.40 -13.80 20.35
C PRO A 163 -2.51 -14.61 21.64
N ALA A 164 -3.72 -15.08 21.97
CA ALA A 164 -3.92 -15.93 23.14
C ALA A 164 -3.08 -17.22 23.05
N LYS A 165 -2.59 -17.69 24.21
CA LYS A 165 -1.68 -18.86 24.29
C LYS A 165 -2.22 -20.10 23.57
N GLU A 166 -3.53 -20.35 23.65
CA GLU A 166 -4.17 -21.47 22.96
C GLU A 166 -3.93 -21.45 21.45
N TYR A 167 -3.96 -20.28 20.80
CA TYR A 167 -3.71 -20.15 19.36
C TYR A 167 -2.22 -20.18 19.03
N VAL A 168 -1.36 -19.71 19.93
CA VAL A 168 0.10 -19.88 19.81
C VAL A 168 0.44 -21.38 19.81
N ASP A 169 -0.09 -22.13 20.78
CA ASP A 169 0.16 -23.56 20.91
C ASP A 169 -0.46 -24.34 19.75
N GLN A 170 -1.64 -23.93 19.27
CA GLN A 170 -2.35 -24.60 18.17
C GLN A 170 -1.68 -24.38 16.81
N TYR A 171 -1.30 -23.14 16.48
CA TYR A 171 -0.82 -22.78 15.14
C TYR A 171 0.71 -22.64 15.06
N GLY A 172 1.40 -22.52 16.20
CA GLY A 172 2.84 -22.29 16.22
C GLY A 172 3.20 -20.87 15.80
N TYR A 173 2.42 -19.87 16.21
CA TYR A 173 2.74 -18.47 15.95
C TYR A 173 4.08 -18.09 16.58
N GLU A 174 4.93 -17.42 15.80
CA GLU A 174 6.21 -16.87 16.23
C GLU A 174 6.27 -15.39 15.84
N TRP A 175 6.92 -14.59 16.69
CA TRP A 175 7.17 -13.17 16.45
C TRP A 175 8.37 -12.70 17.27
N GLN A 176 8.87 -11.51 16.93
CA GLN A 176 9.87 -10.76 17.68
C GLN A 176 9.20 -9.54 18.30
N SER A 177 9.06 -9.51 19.63
CA SER A 177 8.36 -8.42 20.32
C SER A 177 8.99 -7.05 20.01
N GLU A 178 10.31 -6.99 19.88
CA GLU A 178 11.07 -5.79 19.55
C GLU A 178 10.86 -5.33 18.10
N ALA A 179 10.29 -6.14 17.22
CA ALA A 179 9.91 -5.64 15.90
C ALA A 179 8.79 -4.59 16.04
N TYR A 180 7.88 -4.74 16.99
CA TYR A 180 6.69 -3.90 17.10
C TYR A 180 6.79 -2.87 18.23
N GLY A 181 5.85 -1.93 18.25
CA GLY A 181 5.64 -1.03 19.37
C GLY A 181 4.42 -1.39 20.20
N ASP A 182 4.29 -0.68 21.31
CA ASP A 182 3.17 -0.67 22.25
C ASP A 182 2.37 0.66 22.22
N GLY A 183 2.62 1.47 21.18
CA GLY A 183 2.11 2.83 21.01
C GLY A 183 0.60 2.94 20.81
N ASP A 184 0.15 4.15 20.47
CA ASP A 184 -1.25 4.49 20.17
C ASP A 184 -1.61 4.33 18.68
N GLY A 185 -0.74 3.65 17.91
CA GLY A 185 -0.89 3.43 16.48
C GLY A 185 -1.86 2.31 16.11
N VAL A 186 -1.67 1.73 14.93
CA VAL A 186 -2.53 0.67 14.38
C VAL A 186 -2.40 -0.59 15.23
N HIS A 187 -3.54 -1.22 15.55
CA HIS A 187 -3.54 -2.48 16.28
C HIS A 187 -3.15 -3.61 15.34
N VAL A 188 -2.23 -4.45 15.79
CA VAL A 188 -1.66 -5.57 15.03
C VAL A 188 -1.68 -6.81 15.90
N THR A 189 -2.18 -7.93 15.36
CA THR A 189 -2.06 -9.23 16.00
C THR A 189 -2.16 -10.35 14.96
N PHE A 190 -2.08 -11.60 15.43
CA PHE A 190 -2.43 -12.77 14.63
C PHE A 190 -3.89 -13.16 14.88
N PRO A 191 -4.62 -13.64 13.87
CA PRO A 191 -6.00 -14.06 14.05
C PRO A 191 -6.10 -15.31 14.93
N PRO A 192 -7.17 -15.47 15.71
CA PRO A 192 -7.52 -16.71 16.42
C PRO A 192 -8.05 -17.81 15.48
N TRP A 193 -7.48 -17.92 14.27
CA TRP A 193 -7.86 -18.89 13.25
C TRP A 193 -6.76 -19.04 12.20
N GLN A 194 -6.52 -20.26 11.73
CA GLN A 194 -5.78 -20.57 10.50
C GLN A 194 -6.51 -21.67 9.74
N TRP A 195 -6.36 -21.68 8.41
CA TRP A 195 -6.89 -22.73 7.56
C TRP A 195 -5.99 -23.98 7.63
N PRO A 196 -6.54 -25.21 7.71
CA PRO A 196 -5.76 -26.44 7.87
C PRO A 196 -4.68 -26.65 6.80
N ALA A 197 -4.95 -26.27 5.55
CA ALA A 197 -4.00 -26.39 4.45
C ALA A 197 -2.70 -25.60 4.67
N VAL A 198 -2.71 -24.55 5.50
CA VAL A 198 -1.55 -23.67 5.71
C VAL A 198 -0.33 -24.43 6.24
N THR A 199 -0.53 -25.49 7.03
CA THR A 199 0.57 -26.26 7.62
C THR A 199 1.36 -27.02 6.55
N ALA A 200 0.66 -27.74 5.66
CA ALA A 200 1.34 -28.47 4.58
C ALA A 200 2.07 -27.54 3.61
N LEU A 201 1.49 -26.36 3.34
CA LEU A 201 2.12 -25.32 2.53
C LEU A 201 3.38 -24.75 3.22
N ALA A 202 3.32 -24.48 4.54
CA ALA A 202 4.49 -24.02 5.28
C ALA A 202 5.59 -25.09 5.37
N ASP A 203 5.21 -26.36 5.58
CA ASP A 203 6.15 -27.49 5.61
C ASP A 203 6.84 -27.70 4.27
N ALA A 204 6.16 -27.49 3.15
CA ALA A 204 6.81 -27.56 1.84
C ALA A 204 7.91 -26.50 1.67
N TRP A 205 7.65 -25.26 2.06
CA TRP A 205 8.67 -24.21 2.03
C TRP A 205 9.85 -24.52 2.96
N LYS A 206 9.55 -24.95 4.20
CA LYS A 206 10.55 -25.15 5.24
C LYS A 206 11.37 -26.44 5.06
N ASN A 207 10.70 -27.56 4.80
CA ASN A 207 11.29 -28.90 4.89
C ASN A 207 11.69 -29.45 3.52
N ASP A 208 10.94 -29.14 2.46
CA ASP A 208 11.18 -29.70 1.13
C ASP A 208 12.00 -28.74 0.24
N LEU A 209 11.73 -27.44 0.35
CA LEU A 209 12.44 -26.38 -0.38
C LEU A 209 13.52 -25.68 0.44
N GLU A 210 13.66 -26.06 1.71
CA GLU A 210 14.70 -25.61 2.65
C GLU A 210 14.81 -24.08 2.76
N VAL A 211 13.70 -23.36 2.60
CA VAL A 211 13.66 -21.90 2.82
C VAL A 211 13.83 -21.60 4.30
N PRO A 212 14.70 -20.65 4.68
CA PRO A 212 14.91 -20.28 6.08
C PRO A 212 13.60 -19.88 6.76
N ALA A 213 13.24 -20.54 7.85
CA ALA A 213 12.14 -20.13 8.70
C ALA A 213 12.59 -18.95 9.59
N LEU A 214 11.88 -17.85 9.50
CA LEU A 214 12.14 -16.63 10.26
C LEU A 214 11.29 -16.60 11.52
N LYS A 215 11.87 -16.08 12.60
CA LYS A 215 11.12 -15.83 13.83
C LYS A 215 10.12 -14.67 13.65
N ASP A 216 10.44 -13.70 12.79
CA ASP A 216 9.57 -12.59 12.40
C ASP A 216 10.00 -12.07 11.02
N GLY A 217 9.09 -11.47 10.25
CA GLY A 217 9.36 -10.84 8.96
C GLY A 217 9.43 -9.31 9.01
N ALA A 218 9.26 -8.70 10.18
CA ALA A 218 9.21 -7.24 10.36
C ALA A 218 10.37 -6.69 11.21
N ASP A 219 11.39 -7.50 11.52
CA ASP A 219 12.54 -7.15 12.37
C ASP A 219 13.76 -6.61 11.61
N GLY A 220 13.62 -6.38 10.30
CA GLY A 220 14.68 -5.87 9.41
C GLY A 220 15.32 -6.96 8.56
N ASN A 221 14.87 -8.20 8.67
CA ASN A 221 15.17 -9.28 7.74
C ASN A 221 13.90 -10.07 7.42
N ASN A 222 13.39 -9.95 6.20
CA ASN A 222 12.15 -10.58 5.76
C ASN A 222 12.36 -11.69 4.72
N VAL A 223 13.59 -11.94 4.25
CA VAL A 223 13.90 -12.98 3.26
C VAL A 223 13.91 -14.36 3.93
N GLY A 224 12.89 -15.15 3.62
CA GLY A 224 12.58 -16.42 4.26
C GLY A 224 11.08 -16.62 4.45
N LEU A 225 10.69 -17.72 5.12
CA LEU A 225 9.32 -18.02 5.50
C LEU A 225 9.00 -17.37 6.86
N ALA A 226 8.03 -16.47 6.89
CA ALA A 226 7.58 -15.80 8.10
C ALA A 226 6.07 -15.95 8.33
N TRP A 227 5.66 -15.77 9.58
CA TRP A 227 4.29 -15.40 9.90
C TRP A 227 4.02 -13.94 9.47
N LEU A 228 2.83 -13.69 8.94
CA LEU A 228 2.36 -12.38 8.50
C LEU A 228 1.21 -11.93 9.42
N PRO A 229 1.46 -11.02 10.38
CA PRO A 229 0.41 -10.44 11.19
C PRO A 229 -0.58 -9.65 10.35
N GLN A 230 -1.71 -9.28 10.96
CA GLN A 230 -2.71 -8.43 10.32
C GLN A 230 -3.06 -7.22 11.18
N ASN A 231 -3.48 -6.11 10.57
CA ASN A 231 -3.94 -4.94 11.31
C ASN A 231 -5.36 -5.14 11.86
N ASN A 232 -5.48 -5.86 12.96
CA ASN A 232 -6.72 -6.09 13.70
C ASN A 232 -6.59 -5.73 15.18
N ASP A 233 -7.71 -5.32 15.77
CA ASP A 233 -7.82 -5.20 17.21
C ASP A 233 -7.93 -6.60 17.85
N ALA A 234 -7.05 -6.89 18.80
CA ALA A 234 -6.96 -8.21 19.43
C ALA A 234 -8.13 -8.54 20.37
N GLN A 235 -8.90 -7.55 20.83
CA GLN A 235 -10.04 -7.78 21.73
C GLN A 235 -11.31 -8.07 20.95
N ASN A 236 -11.52 -7.38 19.83
CA ASN A 236 -12.78 -7.47 19.07
C ASN A 236 -12.64 -8.03 17.66
N SER A 237 -11.44 -8.44 17.24
CA SER A 237 -11.15 -9.02 15.92
C SER A 237 -11.73 -8.21 14.76
N THR A 238 -11.76 -6.88 14.90
CA THR A 238 -12.11 -5.97 13.80
C THR A 238 -10.85 -5.35 13.21
N ARG A 239 -10.91 -5.01 11.92
CA ARG A 239 -9.85 -4.28 11.22
C ARG A 239 -9.51 -2.98 11.97
N SER A 240 -8.22 -2.76 12.20
CA SER A 240 -7.67 -1.49 12.66
C SER A 240 -7.20 -0.65 11.47
N THR A 241 -7.69 0.57 11.34
CA THR A 241 -7.42 1.49 10.21
C THR A 241 -6.84 2.80 10.72
N SER A 242 -6.42 3.71 9.82
CA SER A 242 -6.05 5.07 10.26
C SER A 242 -7.25 5.83 10.85
N THR A 243 -8.48 5.45 10.52
CA THR A 243 -9.66 6.04 11.16
C THR A 243 -9.77 5.63 12.62
N THR A 244 -9.68 4.33 12.91
CA THR A 244 -9.86 3.80 14.27
C THR A 244 -8.67 4.10 15.16
N ALA A 245 -7.45 4.07 14.61
CA ALA A 245 -6.23 4.32 15.37
C ALA A 245 -5.93 5.81 15.54
N TYR A 246 -6.09 6.63 14.50
CA TYR A 246 -5.61 8.01 14.51
C TYR A 246 -6.68 9.09 14.55
N TYR A 247 -7.90 8.84 14.06
CA TYR A 247 -8.95 9.85 14.06
C TYR A 247 -9.94 9.69 15.21
N ASP A 248 -10.51 8.50 15.39
CA ASP A 248 -11.56 8.25 16.38
C ASP A 248 -11.16 8.68 17.81
N PRO A 249 -9.94 8.35 18.31
CA PRO A 249 -9.52 8.73 19.67
C PRO A 249 -9.41 10.23 19.91
N VAL A 250 -9.23 11.02 18.85
CA VAL A 250 -8.94 12.47 18.91
C VAL A 250 -10.02 13.32 18.22
N SER A 251 -11.07 12.70 17.72
CA SER A 251 -12.14 13.34 16.92
C SER A 251 -12.93 14.44 17.65
N GLY A 252 -12.78 14.53 18.99
CA GLY A 252 -13.35 15.59 19.83
C GLY A 252 -12.43 16.79 20.06
N ARG A 253 -11.19 16.81 19.52
CA ARG A 253 -10.27 17.94 19.65
C ARG A 253 -10.84 19.19 18.94
N PRO A 254 -10.97 20.35 19.61
CA PRO A 254 -11.62 21.54 19.04
C PRO A 254 -10.81 22.21 17.91
N ASN A 255 -9.53 21.86 17.79
CA ASN A 255 -8.63 22.34 16.75
C ASN A 255 -8.51 21.39 15.54
N LEU A 256 -9.23 20.25 15.54
CA LEU A 256 -9.31 19.31 14.42
C LEU A 256 -10.68 19.39 13.74
N GLU A 257 -10.71 19.70 12.44
CA GLU A 257 -11.92 19.59 11.62
C GLU A 257 -11.72 18.58 10.49
N LEU A 258 -12.69 17.68 10.27
CA LEU A 258 -12.70 16.75 9.14
C LEU A 258 -13.90 17.07 8.23
N LEU A 259 -13.62 17.46 6.99
CA LEU A 259 -14.61 17.71 5.95
C LEU A 259 -14.70 16.50 5.02
N VAL A 260 -15.84 15.80 5.07
CA VAL A 260 -16.09 14.61 4.22
C VAL A 260 -16.91 14.97 2.98
N ARG A 261 -16.87 14.11 1.96
CA ARG A 261 -17.57 14.30 0.68
C ARG A 261 -17.12 15.58 -0.08
N HIS A 262 -15.87 15.99 0.11
CA HIS A 262 -15.27 17.16 -0.51
C HIS A 262 -13.85 16.81 -0.99
N TYR A 263 -13.31 17.56 -1.94
CA TYR A 263 -11.93 17.37 -2.37
C TYR A 263 -11.19 18.68 -2.53
N GLY A 264 -9.88 18.64 -2.29
CA GLY A 264 -8.96 19.68 -2.74
C GLY A 264 -8.77 19.55 -4.24
N GLY A 265 -9.24 20.53 -5.01
CA GLY A 265 -9.12 20.53 -6.46
C GLY A 265 -7.71 20.92 -6.92
N ARG A 266 -7.17 21.97 -6.33
CA ARG A 266 -5.78 22.44 -6.54
C ARG A 266 -5.32 23.31 -5.38
N VAL A 267 -4.02 23.41 -5.22
CA VAL A 267 -3.35 24.37 -4.33
C VAL A 267 -3.20 25.70 -5.06
N VAL A 268 -3.43 26.80 -4.36
CA VAL A 268 -3.30 28.15 -4.89
C VAL A 268 -2.09 28.82 -4.28
N PHE A 269 -1.28 29.49 -5.11
CA PHE A 269 -0.08 30.20 -4.69
C PHE A 269 -0.22 31.71 -4.88
N ASP A 270 0.50 32.47 -4.07
CA ASP A 270 0.72 33.90 -4.30
C ASP A 270 1.86 34.13 -5.31
N LYS A 271 2.13 35.40 -5.62
CA LYS A 271 3.18 35.82 -6.58
C LYS A 271 4.60 35.46 -6.14
N THR A 272 4.80 34.98 -4.92
CA THR A 272 6.09 34.56 -4.35
C THR A 272 6.22 33.03 -4.28
N ASN A 273 5.31 32.30 -4.92
CA ASN A 273 5.18 30.85 -4.85
C ASN A 273 4.95 30.32 -3.42
N LYS A 274 4.38 31.14 -2.54
CA LYS A 274 3.91 30.70 -1.23
C LYS A 274 2.45 30.26 -1.34
N VAL A 275 2.11 29.16 -0.67
CA VAL A 275 0.72 28.69 -0.57
C VAL A 275 -0.17 29.78 0.03
N ALA A 276 -1.28 30.05 -0.67
CA ALA A 276 -2.36 30.89 -0.19
C ALA A 276 -3.52 30.05 0.38
N GLY A 277 -3.70 28.82 -0.11
CA GLY A 277 -4.76 27.92 0.33
C GLY A 277 -5.07 26.79 -0.65
N VAL A 278 -6.20 26.13 -0.45
CA VAL A 278 -6.72 25.05 -1.31
C VAL A 278 -8.10 25.42 -1.83
N GLU A 279 -8.33 25.23 -3.14
CA GLU A 279 -9.68 25.27 -3.70
C GLU A 279 -10.42 23.99 -3.31
N VAL A 280 -11.36 24.09 -2.37
CA VAL A 280 -12.14 22.96 -1.87
C VAL A 280 -13.47 22.89 -2.59
N VAL A 281 -13.84 21.70 -3.08
CA VAL A 281 -15.04 21.48 -3.87
C VAL A 281 -15.95 20.44 -3.24
N SER A 282 -17.24 20.74 -3.16
CA SER A 282 -18.30 19.81 -2.72
C SER A 282 -18.58 18.76 -3.79
N ARG A 283 -18.60 17.47 -3.43
CA ARG A 283 -18.98 16.39 -4.37
C ARG A 283 -20.45 16.48 -4.78
N GLN A 284 -21.31 17.01 -3.91
CA GLN A 284 -22.76 16.97 -4.07
C GLN A 284 -23.27 18.04 -5.04
N ASP A 285 -22.89 19.29 -4.82
CA ASP A 285 -23.42 20.46 -5.54
C ASP A 285 -22.35 21.24 -6.32
N LYS A 286 -21.10 20.76 -6.31
CA LYS A 286 -19.95 21.36 -6.99
C LYS A 286 -19.63 22.80 -6.55
N THR A 287 -20.18 23.24 -5.41
CA THR A 287 -19.79 24.52 -4.80
C THR A 287 -18.31 24.51 -4.45
N LYS A 288 -17.66 25.67 -4.61
CA LYS A 288 -16.22 25.84 -4.40
C LYS A 288 -15.94 26.94 -3.38
N ARG A 289 -14.93 26.74 -2.55
CA ARG A 289 -14.40 27.76 -1.62
C ARG A 289 -12.88 27.66 -1.58
N LEU A 290 -12.19 28.80 -1.67
CA LEU A 290 -10.78 28.86 -1.31
C LEU A 290 -10.67 28.87 0.23
N VAL A 291 -10.01 27.86 0.79
CA VAL A 291 -9.71 27.79 2.23
C VAL A 291 -8.25 28.15 2.43
N GLY A 292 -7.98 29.19 3.22
CA GLY A 292 -6.63 29.66 3.51
C GLY A 292 -5.83 28.67 4.35
N ALA A 293 -4.52 28.61 4.12
CA ALA A 293 -3.65 27.68 4.83
C ALA A 293 -2.28 28.31 5.15
N GLY A 294 -1.77 28.10 6.37
CA GLY A 294 -0.37 28.36 6.69
C GLY A 294 0.55 27.41 5.93
N GLU A 295 0.21 26.12 5.97
CA GLU A 295 0.80 25.06 5.17
C GLU A 295 -0.27 24.11 4.63
N VAL A 296 -0.05 23.58 3.42
CA VAL A 296 -0.84 22.51 2.83
C VAL A 296 -0.02 21.23 2.81
N ILE A 297 -0.63 20.12 3.20
CA ILE A 297 -0.02 18.79 3.13
C ILE A 297 -0.87 17.91 2.23
N LEU A 298 -0.30 17.44 1.13
CA LEU A 298 -0.95 16.46 0.27
C LEU A 298 -0.71 15.06 0.83
N ALA A 299 -1.80 14.36 1.12
CA ALA A 299 -1.85 12.98 1.59
C ALA A 299 -2.90 12.19 0.80
N ALA A 300 -2.99 12.47 -0.51
CA ALA A 300 -4.04 11.96 -1.40
C ALA A 300 -3.66 10.60 -2.04
N GLY A 301 -2.46 10.09 -1.77
CA GLY A 301 -1.94 8.83 -2.27
C GLY A 301 -1.26 8.96 -3.64
N ALA A 302 -0.52 7.92 -4.02
CA ALA A 302 0.38 7.93 -5.18
C ALA A 302 -0.26 8.22 -6.56
N VAL A 303 -1.58 8.19 -6.67
CA VAL A 303 -2.29 8.56 -7.91
C VAL A 303 -2.86 9.97 -7.84
N ASN A 304 -3.50 10.35 -6.73
CA ASN A 304 -4.17 11.65 -6.64
C ASN A 304 -3.25 12.80 -6.25
N THR A 305 -2.17 12.54 -5.51
CA THR A 305 -1.16 13.54 -5.18
C THR A 305 -0.50 14.17 -6.41
N PRO A 306 0.08 13.41 -7.37
CA PRO A 306 0.66 14.02 -8.57
C PRO A 306 -0.40 14.73 -9.44
N ARG A 307 -1.65 14.23 -9.45
CA ARG A 307 -2.77 14.90 -10.12
C ARG A 307 -3.04 16.29 -9.53
N ILE A 308 -3.11 16.40 -8.20
CA ILE A 308 -3.33 17.70 -7.53
C ILE A 308 -2.14 18.63 -7.79
N LEU A 309 -0.90 18.13 -7.71
CA LEU A 309 0.29 18.92 -8.02
C LEU A 309 0.24 19.48 -9.46
N GLN A 310 -0.05 18.62 -10.45
CA GLN A 310 -0.14 19.02 -11.86
C GLN A 310 -1.26 20.05 -12.09
N LEU A 311 -2.45 19.86 -11.50
CA LEU A 311 -3.56 20.84 -11.54
C LEU A 311 -3.22 22.16 -10.82
N SER A 312 -2.23 22.16 -9.95
CA SER A 312 -1.73 23.34 -9.22
C SER A 312 -0.57 24.04 -9.94
N GLY A 313 -0.20 23.60 -11.15
CA GLY A 313 0.91 24.17 -11.91
C GLY A 313 2.29 23.65 -11.50
N LEU A 314 2.35 22.52 -10.79
CA LEU A 314 3.60 21.85 -10.38
C LEU A 314 3.73 20.53 -11.12
N GLY A 315 4.66 20.44 -12.07
CA GLY A 315 4.87 19.23 -12.85
C GLY A 315 5.63 19.45 -14.14
N PRO A 316 5.66 18.47 -15.06
CA PRO A 316 6.37 18.62 -16.34
C PRO A 316 5.79 19.79 -17.15
N ALA A 317 6.57 20.85 -17.38
CA ALA A 317 6.09 22.06 -18.03
C ALA A 317 5.42 21.82 -19.39
N ALA A 318 5.93 20.86 -20.18
CA ALA A 318 5.34 20.50 -21.47
C ALA A 318 3.92 19.91 -21.36
N LEU A 319 3.63 19.17 -20.29
CA LEU A 319 2.29 18.66 -20.00
C LEU A 319 1.36 19.80 -19.60
N LEU A 320 1.81 20.63 -18.66
CA LEU A 320 1.01 21.74 -18.13
C LEU A 320 0.65 22.76 -19.21
N ASN A 321 1.62 23.17 -20.02
CA ASN A 321 1.41 24.09 -21.14
C ASN A 321 0.41 23.54 -22.17
N ARG A 322 0.45 22.24 -22.45
CA ARG A 322 -0.50 21.59 -23.38
C ARG A 322 -1.94 21.67 -22.88
N LEU A 323 -2.14 21.67 -21.57
CA LEU A 323 -3.45 21.77 -20.93
C LEU A 323 -3.83 23.21 -20.58
N GLY A 324 -2.99 24.20 -20.93
CA GLY A 324 -3.23 25.60 -20.61
C GLY A 324 -3.14 25.93 -19.11
N ILE A 325 -2.41 25.11 -18.34
CA ILE A 325 -2.15 25.35 -16.91
C ILE A 325 -0.90 26.21 -16.78
N GLU A 326 -0.98 27.30 -16.02
CA GLU A 326 0.17 28.13 -15.68
C GLU A 326 1.21 27.32 -14.91
N VAL A 327 2.45 27.32 -15.39
CA VAL A 327 3.55 26.62 -14.74
C VAL A 327 4.07 27.47 -13.58
N VAL A 328 3.83 27.00 -12.35
CA VAL A 328 4.38 27.58 -11.12
C VAL A 328 5.83 27.09 -10.93
N VAL A 329 6.04 25.79 -11.06
CA VAL A 329 7.38 25.17 -11.05
C VAL A 329 7.40 24.00 -12.03
N ASP A 330 8.39 23.99 -12.92
CA ASP A 330 8.72 22.81 -13.71
C ASP A 330 9.38 21.76 -12.81
N LEU A 331 8.63 20.69 -12.52
CA LEU A 331 9.04 19.56 -11.71
C LEU A 331 8.75 18.27 -12.49
N PRO A 332 9.64 17.83 -13.39
CA PRO A 332 9.39 16.65 -14.21
C PRO A 332 9.21 15.35 -13.40
N GLY A 333 9.64 15.35 -12.13
CA GLY A 333 9.38 14.28 -11.16
C GLY A 333 7.91 14.04 -10.81
N VAL A 334 7.05 15.05 -10.92
CA VAL A 334 5.64 14.92 -10.52
C VAL A 334 4.90 13.99 -11.48
N GLY A 335 4.52 12.82 -10.96
CA GLY A 335 3.87 11.77 -11.73
C GLY A 335 4.83 10.86 -12.48
N ALA A 336 6.14 11.08 -12.43
CA ALA A 336 7.14 10.12 -12.92
C ALA A 336 7.43 9.05 -11.85
N ASN A 337 8.34 8.12 -12.14
CA ASN A 337 8.82 7.13 -11.17
C ASN A 337 7.73 6.26 -10.50
N PHE A 338 6.57 6.12 -11.15
CA PHE A 338 5.49 5.29 -10.62
C PHE A 338 5.95 3.83 -10.56
N GLN A 339 5.80 3.22 -9.39
CA GLN A 339 6.16 1.83 -9.11
C GLN A 339 4.98 1.17 -8.39
N ASP A 340 4.80 -0.12 -8.61
CA ASP A 340 3.87 -1.01 -7.90
C ASP A 340 4.48 -2.42 -7.92
N HIS A 341 3.89 -3.42 -7.28
CA HIS A 341 4.30 -4.83 -7.37
C HIS A 341 3.52 -5.53 -8.49
N PRO A 342 4.11 -5.81 -9.67
CA PRO A 342 3.50 -6.69 -10.65
C PRO A 342 3.36 -8.09 -10.06
N ALA A 343 2.22 -8.74 -10.31
CA ALA A 343 1.92 -10.04 -9.77
C ALA A 343 1.39 -11.02 -10.81
N ILE A 344 1.52 -12.30 -10.46
CA ILE A 344 0.94 -13.44 -11.15
C ILE A 344 0.05 -14.18 -10.15
N TYR A 345 -1.11 -14.62 -10.62
CA TYR A 345 -2.02 -15.47 -9.86
C TYR A 345 -2.08 -16.85 -10.52
N MET A 346 -1.42 -17.82 -9.91
CA MET A 346 -1.55 -19.22 -10.32
C MET A 346 -2.70 -19.88 -9.56
N ALA A 347 -3.52 -20.66 -10.25
CA ALA A 347 -4.64 -21.37 -9.66
C ALA A 347 -4.39 -22.88 -9.66
N TYR A 348 -4.73 -23.52 -8.56
CA TYR A 348 -4.63 -24.96 -8.35
C TYR A 348 -5.99 -25.52 -7.91
N ASP A 349 -6.09 -26.84 -7.87
CA ASP A 349 -7.17 -27.61 -7.25
C ASP A 349 -6.54 -28.54 -6.20
N PHE A 350 -7.05 -28.54 -4.98
CA PHE A 350 -6.65 -29.46 -3.92
C PHE A 350 -7.57 -30.68 -3.92
N LEU A 351 -7.16 -31.73 -4.64
CA LEU A 351 -7.91 -32.99 -4.73
C LEU A 351 -8.05 -33.72 -3.37
N ARG A 352 -7.30 -33.28 -2.35
CA ARG A 352 -7.44 -33.65 -0.94
C ARG A 352 -7.54 -32.40 -0.06
N ASP A 353 -8.45 -31.48 -0.39
CA ASP A 353 -8.64 -30.25 0.39
C ASP A 353 -9.04 -30.54 1.84
N PRO A 354 -8.24 -30.11 2.84
CA PRO A 354 -8.58 -30.33 4.23
C PRO A 354 -9.67 -29.35 4.69
N HIS A 355 -10.81 -29.88 5.09
CA HIS A 355 -11.90 -29.09 5.66
C HIS A 355 -11.71 -28.81 7.17
N PRO A 356 -12.14 -27.63 7.66
CA PRO A 356 -12.77 -26.55 6.90
C PRO A 356 -11.77 -25.80 6.01
N SER A 357 -12.18 -25.40 4.80
CA SER A 357 -11.37 -24.64 3.85
C SER A 357 -12.01 -23.30 3.50
N PRO A 358 -11.28 -22.36 2.86
CA PRO A 358 -11.87 -21.11 2.39
C PRO A 358 -13.10 -21.29 1.49
N GLN A 359 -13.22 -22.42 0.77
CA GLN A 359 -14.37 -22.69 -0.10
C GLN A 359 -15.66 -22.97 0.71
N ASP A 360 -15.55 -23.51 1.93
CA ASP A 360 -16.71 -23.69 2.83
C ASP A 360 -17.38 -22.36 3.17
N MET A 361 -16.65 -21.25 3.18
CA MET A 361 -17.21 -19.91 3.40
C MET A 361 -18.02 -19.38 2.21
N GLN A 362 -18.02 -20.09 1.08
CA GLN A 362 -18.81 -19.76 -0.12
C GLN A 362 -20.00 -20.71 -0.28
N ASP A 363 -19.78 -22.01 -0.07
CA ASP A 363 -20.74 -23.04 -0.50
C ASP A 363 -21.40 -23.82 0.65
N ASN A 364 -20.96 -23.64 1.90
CA ASN A 364 -21.44 -24.39 3.06
C ASN A 364 -22.16 -23.48 4.08
N GLN A 365 -23.48 -23.36 3.94
CA GLN A 365 -24.29 -22.47 4.79
C GLN A 365 -24.19 -22.79 6.29
N THR A 366 -24.08 -24.07 6.67
CA THR A 366 -23.94 -24.47 8.07
C THR A 366 -22.62 -23.94 8.65
N PHE A 367 -21.52 -24.08 7.91
CA PHE A 367 -20.23 -23.55 8.32
C PHE A 367 -20.23 -22.02 8.39
N ILE A 368 -20.87 -21.34 7.43
CA ILE A 368 -21.04 -19.88 7.44
C ILE A 368 -21.79 -19.42 8.70
N ASP A 369 -22.88 -20.09 9.06
CA ASP A 369 -23.67 -19.76 10.25
C ASP A 369 -22.88 -19.99 11.55
N GLU A 370 -22.07 -21.05 11.60
CA GLU A 370 -21.16 -21.34 12.71
C GLU A 370 -20.04 -20.31 12.82
N ALA A 371 -19.46 -19.91 11.70
CA ALA A 371 -18.45 -18.87 11.62
C ALA A 371 -18.98 -17.52 12.15
N TRP A 372 -20.18 -17.12 11.73
CA TRP A 372 -20.84 -15.92 12.24
C TRP A 372 -21.18 -16.02 13.72
N ARG A 373 -21.62 -17.19 14.19
CA ARG A 373 -21.86 -17.42 15.61
C ARG A 373 -20.59 -17.23 16.42
N ALA A 374 -19.50 -17.90 16.05
CA ALA A 374 -18.20 -17.79 16.73
C ALA A 374 -17.67 -16.35 16.73
N TYR A 375 -17.78 -15.65 15.60
CA TYR A 375 -17.39 -14.25 15.51
C TYR A 375 -18.24 -13.37 16.43
N ASN A 376 -19.57 -13.49 16.39
CA ASN A 376 -20.46 -12.63 17.17
C ASN A 376 -20.40 -12.89 18.68
N THR A 377 -20.18 -14.14 19.12
CA THR A 377 -20.16 -14.48 20.55
C THR A 377 -18.80 -14.30 21.19
N SER A 378 -17.74 -14.64 20.47
CA SER A 378 -16.41 -14.84 21.07
C SER A 378 -15.29 -14.19 20.27
N ARG A 379 -15.58 -13.57 19.12
CA ARG A 379 -14.59 -12.91 18.25
C ARG A 379 -13.48 -13.86 17.78
N THR A 380 -13.87 -15.11 17.51
CA THR A 380 -13.01 -16.22 17.04
C THR A 380 -13.53 -16.78 15.71
N GLY A 381 -12.80 -17.75 15.14
CA GLY A 381 -13.23 -18.48 13.96
C GLY A 381 -12.82 -17.82 12.63
N PRO A 382 -13.24 -18.39 11.50
CA PRO A 382 -12.71 -18.06 10.17
C PRO A 382 -12.93 -16.62 9.75
N LEU A 383 -13.99 -15.96 10.25
CA LEU A 383 -14.24 -14.54 9.97
C LEU A 383 -13.16 -13.59 10.50
N THR A 384 -12.31 -14.05 11.44
CA THR A 384 -11.20 -13.27 11.98
C THR A 384 -9.95 -13.28 11.10
N HIS A 385 -9.85 -14.23 10.17
CA HIS A 385 -8.72 -14.38 9.25
C HIS A 385 -8.95 -13.54 7.99
N ALA A 386 -7.97 -12.73 7.57
CA ALA A 386 -8.02 -11.96 6.34
C ALA A 386 -7.65 -12.81 5.10
N TRP A 387 -6.74 -12.32 4.25
CA TRP A 387 -6.30 -13.02 3.03
C TRP A 387 -5.31 -14.17 3.32
N GLY A 388 -4.40 -13.99 4.26
CA GLY A 388 -3.38 -14.97 4.61
C GLY A 388 -2.46 -14.47 5.70
N ASN A 389 -1.82 -15.40 6.41
CA ASN A 389 -0.90 -15.09 7.51
C ASN A 389 0.46 -15.78 7.35
N ARG A 390 0.81 -16.24 6.15
CA ARG A 390 2.15 -16.72 5.82
C ARG A 390 2.67 -16.00 4.58
N VAL A 391 3.96 -15.74 4.57
CA VAL A 391 4.65 -15.13 3.44
C VAL A 391 6.05 -15.69 3.31
N VAL A 392 6.49 -15.87 2.08
CA VAL A 392 7.88 -16.14 1.73
C VAL A 392 8.39 -15.00 0.87
N PHE A 393 9.44 -14.32 1.32
CA PHE A 393 10.24 -13.49 0.43
C PHE A 393 11.49 -14.25 0.02
N GLN A 394 11.86 -14.17 -1.26
CA GLN A 394 13.11 -14.74 -1.78
C GLN A 394 14.00 -13.63 -2.34
N ASN A 395 15.30 -13.73 -2.10
CA ASN A 395 16.29 -12.89 -2.75
C ASN A 395 16.60 -13.42 -4.17
N LEU A 396 17.38 -12.66 -4.94
CA LEU A 396 17.71 -13.02 -6.32
C LEU A 396 18.50 -14.33 -6.44
N LYS A 397 19.41 -14.60 -5.50
CA LYS A 397 20.22 -15.82 -5.49
C LYS A 397 19.37 -17.06 -5.27
N ASP A 398 18.40 -17.01 -4.36
CA ASP A 398 17.52 -18.15 -4.08
C ASP A 398 16.59 -18.46 -5.25
N LEU A 399 16.25 -17.44 -6.04
CA LEU A 399 15.38 -17.58 -7.20
C LEU A 399 16.15 -17.97 -8.47
N LEU A 400 17.36 -17.45 -8.65
CA LEU A 400 18.20 -17.61 -9.84
C LEU A 400 19.65 -18.01 -9.44
N PRO A 401 19.86 -19.19 -8.83
CA PRO A 401 21.13 -19.54 -8.21
C PRO A 401 22.31 -19.49 -9.19
N GLU A 402 22.09 -19.87 -10.45
CA GLU A 402 23.16 -19.92 -11.46
C GLU A 402 23.41 -18.58 -12.18
N THR A 403 22.44 -17.67 -12.18
CA THR A 403 22.49 -16.44 -13.01
C THR A 403 22.37 -15.14 -12.22
N HIS A 404 22.13 -15.19 -10.90
CA HIS A 404 21.90 -14.00 -10.07
C HIS A 404 22.99 -12.94 -10.18
N GLU A 405 24.27 -13.31 -10.18
CA GLU A 405 25.39 -12.35 -10.32
C GLU A 405 25.36 -11.64 -11.68
N ALA A 406 25.11 -12.40 -12.75
CA ALA A 406 25.02 -11.86 -14.10
C ALA A 406 23.78 -10.96 -14.27
N VAL A 407 22.65 -11.33 -13.65
CA VAL A 407 21.44 -10.49 -13.63
C VAL A 407 21.71 -9.20 -12.85
N ALA A 408 22.29 -9.28 -11.65
CA ALA A 408 22.59 -8.10 -10.83
C ALA A 408 23.53 -7.13 -11.56
N ALA A 409 24.64 -7.63 -12.12
CA ALA A 409 25.59 -6.80 -12.85
C ALA A 409 25.02 -6.24 -14.17
N GLY A 410 24.30 -7.08 -14.93
CA GLY A 410 23.78 -6.73 -16.25
C GLY A 410 22.72 -5.63 -16.23
N VAL A 411 22.04 -5.41 -15.10
CA VAL A 411 21.04 -4.34 -14.94
C VAL A 411 21.64 -2.96 -15.19
N GLU A 412 22.88 -2.71 -14.73
CA GLU A 412 23.54 -1.41 -14.94
C GLU A 412 24.03 -1.20 -16.38
N GLU A 413 24.27 -2.29 -17.12
CA GLU A 413 24.74 -2.27 -18.51
C GLU A 413 23.63 -1.99 -19.52
N GLN A 414 22.36 -2.12 -19.13
CA GLN A 414 21.21 -1.86 -19.99
C GLN A 414 21.15 -0.40 -20.45
N ASP A 415 20.71 -0.19 -21.70
CA ASP A 415 20.23 1.13 -22.14
C ASP A 415 18.94 1.47 -21.40
N ALA A 416 19.05 2.36 -20.40
CA ALA A 416 17.91 2.76 -19.57
C ALA A 416 16.77 3.33 -20.41
N LEU A 417 17.06 4.13 -21.43
CA LEU A 417 16.04 4.84 -22.21
C LEU A 417 15.22 3.90 -23.10
N ALA A 418 15.75 2.71 -23.43
CA ALA A 418 15.01 1.69 -24.15
C ALA A 418 13.84 1.10 -23.34
N HIS A 419 13.87 1.24 -22.01
CA HIS A 419 12.91 0.61 -21.09
C HIS A 419 12.10 1.61 -20.25
N LEU A 420 12.36 2.91 -20.39
CA LEU A 420 11.70 3.97 -19.63
C LEU A 420 10.63 4.71 -20.45
N PRO A 421 9.64 5.34 -19.78
CA PRO A 421 8.72 6.25 -20.44
C PRO A 421 9.44 7.36 -21.20
N ALA A 422 8.87 7.80 -22.32
CA ALA A 422 9.48 8.81 -23.20
C ALA A 422 9.85 10.13 -22.49
N LEU A 423 9.17 10.45 -21.38
CA LEU A 423 9.49 11.60 -20.53
C LEU A 423 10.96 11.63 -20.08
N TYR A 424 11.55 10.46 -19.77
CA TYR A 424 12.93 10.35 -19.27
C TYR A 424 13.97 10.78 -20.32
N ALA A 425 13.71 10.52 -21.61
CA ALA A 425 14.60 10.96 -22.69
C ALA A 425 14.68 12.49 -22.81
N SER A 426 13.65 13.19 -22.36
CA SER A 426 13.56 14.66 -22.38
C SER A 426 14.01 15.33 -21.07
N SER A 427 14.37 14.56 -20.04
CA SER A 427 14.71 15.09 -18.72
C SER A 427 15.99 14.46 -18.17
N PRO A 428 17.14 15.17 -18.25
CA PRO A 428 18.39 14.69 -17.68
C PRO A 428 18.31 14.37 -16.18
N ALA A 429 17.51 15.13 -15.43
CA ALA A 429 17.32 14.92 -13.99
C ALA A 429 16.58 13.60 -13.70
N LEU A 430 15.51 13.29 -14.44
CA LEU A 430 14.81 12.02 -14.30
C LEU A 430 15.68 10.83 -14.67
N LEU A 431 16.44 10.94 -15.76
CA LEU A 431 17.37 9.90 -16.16
C LEU A 431 18.46 9.69 -15.11
N ALA A 432 19.07 10.76 -14.60
CA ALA A 432 20.07 10.68 -13.53
C ALA A 432 19.49 10.03 -12.26
N GLY A 433 18.28 10.41 -11.86
CA GLY A 433 17.60 9.80 -10.72
C GLY A 433 17.31 8.32 -10.90
N PHE A 434 16.83 7.91 -12.08
CA PHE A 434 16.63 6.51 -12.38
C PHE A 434 17.94 5.72 -12.36
N LEU A 435 19.02 6.26 -12.92
CA LEU A 435 20.33 5.59 -12.91
C LEU A 435 20.85 5.41 -11.48
N ALA A 436 20.66 6.40 -10.60
CA ALA A 436 21.00 6.28 -9.18
C ALA A 436 20.16 5.19 -8.47
N GLN A 437 18.85 5.16 -8.71
CA GLN A 437 17.96 4.10 -8.22
C GLN A 437 18.39 2.72 -8.74
N ARG A 438 18.71 2.62 -10.02
CA ARG A 438 19.13 1.37 -10.67
C ARG A 438 20.43 0.83 -10.06
N ALA A 439 21.41 1.69 -9.80
CA ALA A 439 22.64 1.29 -9.12
C ALA A 439 22.37 0.80 -7.68
N ALA A 440 21.47 1.46 -6.95
CA ALA A 440 21.05 1.01 -5.62
C ALA A 440 20.35 -0.36 -5.66
N MET A 441 19.48 -0.59 -6.65
CA MET A 441 18.80 -1.87 -6.86
C MET A 441 19.75 -2.98 -7.30
N SER A 442 20.70 -2.70 -8.19
CA SER A 442 21.77 -3.62 -8.62
C SER A 442 22.59 -4.11 -7.43
N LYS A 443 23.02 -3.18 -6.55
CA LYS A 443 23.67 -3.54 -5.28
C LYS A 443 22.75 -4.37 -4.38
N GLY A 444 21.47 -4.01 -4.30
CA GLY A 444 20.47 -4.76 -3.55
C GLY A 444 20.32 -6.20 -4.06
N PHE A 445 20.30 -6.43 -5.36
CA PHE A 445 20.22 -7.76 -5.97
C PHE A 445 21.39 -8.69 -5.60
N ALA A 446 22.52 -8.13 -5.18
CA ALA A 446 23.65 -8.91 -4.63
C ALA A 446 23.53 -9.18 -3.11
N ASP A 447 22.64 -8.51 -2.37
CA ASP A 447 22.40 -8.74 -0.94
C ASP A 447 21.29 -9.79 -0.74
N GLN A 448 21.61 -10.86 0.00
CA GLN A 448 20.67 -11.96 0.28
C GLN A 448 19.51 -11.56 1.22
N ARG A 449 19.55 -10.36 1.81
CA ARG A 449 18.44 -9.77 2.58
C ARG A 449 17.55 -8.87 1.72
N TYR A 450 17.79 -8.75 0.41
CA TYR A 450 16.97 -7.95 -0.49
C TYR A 450 15.94 -8.84 -1.21
N GLY A 451 14.69 -8.79 -0.75
CA GLY A 451 13.61 -9.58 -1.34
C GLY A 451 13.27 -9.10 -2.75
N VAL A 452 13.22 -10.02 -3.73
CA VAL A 452 12.84 -9.74 -5.12
C VAL A 452 11.52 -10.41 -5.53
N LEU A 453 11.13 -11.47 -4.82
CA LEU A 453 9.88 -12.20 -5.02
C LEU A 453 9.17 -12.36 -3.69
N GLU A 454 7.87 -12.16 -3.69
CA GLU A 454 6.95 -12.50 -2.60
C GLU A 454 6.03 -13.65 -3.03
N VAL A 455 5.82 -14.59 -2.12
CA VAL A 455 4.78 -15.62 -2.19
C VAL A 455 3.97 -15.60 -0.90
N ALA A 456 2.77 -14.99 -0.95
CA ALA A 456 1.85 -14.95 0.18
C ALA A 456 0.83 -16.10 0.09
N PHE A 457 0.51 -16.71 1.24
CA PHE A 457 -0.45 -17.80 1.30
C PHE A 457 -1.18 -17.87 2.65
N GLY A 458 -2.37 -18.48 2.60
CA GLY A 458 -3.26 -18.62 3.75
C GLY A 458 -4.13 -19.87 3.69
N GLY A 459 -3.72 -20.90 2.94
CA GLY A 459 -4.51 -22.12 2.78
C GLY A 459 -5.54 -22.11 1.64
N SER A 460 -5.57 -21.06 0.81
CA SER A 460 -6.32 -21.05 -0.45
C SER A 460 -5.56 -21.77 -1.57
N GLU A 461 -6.27 -22.20 -2.61
CA GLU A 461 -5.72 -22.86 -3.80
C GLU A 461 -5.08 -21.90 -4.81
N THR A 462 -5.02 -20.60 -4.50
CA THR A 462 -4.34 -19.58 -5.32
C THR A 462 -2.96 -19.30 -4.75
N VAL A 463 -1.96 -19.30 -5.62
CA VAL A 463 -0.59 -18.88 -5.31
C VAL A 463 -0.34 -17.52 -5.96
N VAL A 464 -0.08 -16.50 -5.14
CA VAL A 464 0.27 -15.16 -5.60
C VAL A 464 1.79 -15.05 -5.66
N LEU A 465 2.31 -14.63 -6.81
CA LEU A 465 3.73 -14.38 -7.02
C LEU A 465 3.91 -12.90 -7.36
N ALA A 466 4.55 -12.13 -6.49
CA ALA A 466 4.69 -10.69 -6.69
C ALA A 466 6.14 -10.26 -6.80
N LEU A 467 6.46 -9.57 -7.89
CA LEU A 467 7.76 -8.94 -8.13
C LEU A 467 7.90 -7.74 -7.21
N GLN A 468 8.85 -7.81 -6.28
CA GLN A 468 9.05 -6.80 -5.25
C GLN A 468 9.94 -5.63 -5.71
N LYS A 469 10.75 -5.85 -6.74
CA LYS A 469 11.81 -4.93 -7.18
C LYS A 469 11.77 -4.64 -8.67
N PRO A 470 10.66 -4.08 -9.18
CA PRO A 470 10.55 -3.77 -10.61
C PRO A 470 11.55 -2.69 -11.01
N LEU A 471 12.27 -2.92 -12.11
CA LEU A 471 13.08 -1.91 -12.78
C LEU A 471 12.25 -1.06 -13.73
N SER A 472 11.12 -1.58 -14.20
CA SER A 472 10.15 -0.80 -14.98
C SER A 472 9.67 0.42 -14.19
N ARG A 473 9.35 1.50 -14.91
CA ARG A 473 8.77 2.73 -14.33
C ARG A 473 7.55 3.16 -15.13
N GLY A 474 6.50 3.51 -14.41
CA GLY A 474 5.28 4.06 -14.95
C GLY A 474 5.19 5.58 -14.85
N THR A 475 4.01 6.11 -15.20
CA THR A 475 3.66 7.51 -15.00
C THR A 475 2.21 7.70 -14.54
N VAL A 476 1.94 8.81 -13.86
CA VAL A 476 0.60 9.30 -13.54
C VAL A 476 0.48 10.74 -14.03
N THR A 477 -0.34 10.97 -15.05
CA THR A 477 -0.47 12.29 -15.70
C THR A 477 -1.92 12.69 -15.89
N ILE A 478 -2.24 13.95 -15.65
CA ILE A 478 -3.55 14.50 -15.99
C ILE A 478 -3.73 14.61 -17.51
N ASN A 479 -4.94 14.36 -17.99
CA ASN A 479 -5.35 14.61 -19.37
C ASN A 479 -6.54 15.59 -19.46
N SER A 480 -6.93 16.16 -18.32
CA SER A 480 -8.05 17.07 -18.14
C SER A 480 -7.70 18.10 -17.05
N THR A 481 -8.32 19.28 -17.12
CA THR A 481 -8.25 20.31 -16.07
C THR A 481 -9.39 20.19 -15.05
N ASP A 482 -10.27 19.19 -15.19
CA ASP A 482 -11.34 18.93 -14.21
C ASP A 482 -10.74 18.45 -12.87
N PRO A 483 -10.94 19.21 -11.78
CA PRO A 483 -10.39 18.86 -10.49
C PRO A 483 -11.17 17.75 -9.75
N ASP A 484 -12.29 17.22 -10.26
CA ASP A 484 -13.02 16.09 -9.63
C ASP A 484 -12.25 14.76 -9.74
N PRO A 485 -11.87 14.11 -8.63
CA PRO A 485 -11.21 12.80 -8.63
C PRO A 485 -11.95 11.67 -9.38
N SER A 486 -13.25 11.83 -9.66
CA SER A 486 -13.99 10.90 -10.55
C SER A 486 -13.58 10.99 -12.02
N VAL A 487 -12.83 12.04 -12.39
CA VAL A 487 -12.05 12.14 -13.63
C VAL A 487 -10.61 11.75 -13.28
N PRO A 488 -10.26 10.45 -13.35
CA PRO A 488 -8.96 9.98 -12.91
C PRO A 488 -7.85 10.49 -13.84
N PRO A 489 -6.60 10.61 -13.33
CA PRO A 489 -5.46 10.82 -14.21
C PRO A 489 -5.21 9.56 -15.04
N VAL A 490 -4.44 9.70 -16.12
CA VAL A 490 -3.92 8.55 -16.87
C VAL A 490 -2.85 7.88 -16.01
N VAL A 491 -3.13 6.66 -15.57
CA VAL A 491 -2.18 5.78 -14.88
C VAL A 491 -1.58 4.83 -15.90
N ASP A 492 -0.27 4.88 -16.07
CA ASP A 492 0.49 3.93 -16.85
C ASP A 492 1.47 3.21 -15.91
N PHE A 493 1.34 1.90 -15.73
CA PHE A 493 2.22 1.15 -14.83
C PHE A 493 3.61 0.97 -15.43
N GLY A 494 3.73 0.91 -16.76
CA GLY A 494 4.98 0.54 -17.44
C GLY A 494 5.40 -0.92 -17.20
N SER A 495 4.55 -1.77 -16.62
CA SER A 495 4.94 -3.11 -16.17
C SER A 495 5.52 -3.96 -17.30
N LEU A 496 6.63 -4.62 -16.98
CA LEU A 496 7.40 -5.47 -17.91
C LEU A 496 7.96 -4.73 -19.13
N SER A 497 8.22 -3.42 -19.00
CA SER A 497 9.01 -2.67 -19.97
C SER A 497 10.49 -3.02 -19.88
N ASN A 498 10.99 -3.33 -18.68
CA ASN A 498 12.31 -3.89 -18.47
C ASN A 498 12.28 -5.43 -18.56
N PRO A 499 13.16 -6.07 -19.36
CA PRO A 499 13.15 -7.52 -19.52
C PRO A 499 13.55 -8.31 -18.27
N VAL A 500 14.31 -7.71 -17.34
CA VAL A 500 14.68 -8.38 -16.07
C VAL A 500 13.44 -8.65 -15.20
N ASP A 501 12.47 -7.75 -15.22
CA ASP A 501 11.20 -7.92 -14.49
C ASP A 501 10.46 -9.17 -14.98
N ALA A 502 10.44 -9.38 -16.31
CA ALA A 502 9.82 -10.56 -16.91
C ALA A 502 10.61 -11.84 -16.57
N ALA A 503 11.95 -11.80 -16.62
CA ALA A 503 12.80 -12.94 -16.27
C ALA A 503 12.60 -13.39 -14.80
N ILE A 504 12.49 -12.45 -13.87
CA ILE A 504 12.22 -12.76 -12.45
C ILE A 504 10.84 -13.43 -12.31
N LEU A 505 9.81 -12.93 -12.99
CA LEU A 505 8.47 -13.51 -12.93
C LEU A 505 8.37 -14.88 -13.59
N VAL A 506 9.11 -15.13 -14.67
CA VAL A 506 9.24 -16.47 -15.27
C VAL A 506 9.87 -17.44 -14.28
N ALA A 507 10.96 -17.04 -13.61
CA ALA A 507 11.58 -17.85 -12.56
C ALA A 507 10.63 -18.07 -11.37
N ALA A 508 9.81 -17.08 -11.03
CA ALA A 508 8.79 -17.20 -9.98
C ALA A 508 7.75 -18.29 -10.29
N VAL A 509 7.32 -18.42 -11.56
CA VAL A 509 6.39 -19.50 -11.96
C VAL A 509 7.05 -20.87 -11.81
N ALA A 510 8.31 -21.02 -12.22
CA ALA A 510 9.06 -22.26 -12.01
C ALA A 510 9.18 -22.60 -10.51
N ARG A 511 9.44 -21.59 -9.68
CA ARG A 511 9.55 -21.74 -8.23
C ARG A 511 8.23 -22.11 -7.57
N ALA A 512 7.12 -21.52 -8.00
CA ALA A 512 5.78 -21.90 -7.54
C ALA A 512 5.42 -23.34 -7.90
N ARG A 513 5.81 -23.80 -9.09
CA ARG A 513 5.62 -25.20 -9.51
C ARG A 513 6.44 -26.16 -8.64
N GLN A 514 7.68 -25.82 -8.30
CA GLN A 514 8.48 -26.59 -7.33
C GLN A 514 7.80 -26.65 -5.96
N PHE A 515 7.28 -25.52 -5.48
CA PHE A 515 6.54 -25.44 -4.22
C PHE A 515 5.31 -26.35 -4.21
N MET A 516 4.48 -26.30 -5.26
CA MET A 516 3.25 -27.09 -5.30
C MET A 516 3.49 -28.58 -5.61
N ALA A 517 4.63 -28.91 -6.20
CA ALA A 517 5.09 -30.29 -6.41
C ALA A 517 5.88 -30.87 -5.23
N ALA A 518 6.13 -30.09 -4.17
CA ALA A 518 6.88 -30.54 -3.01
C ALA A 518 6.16 -31.69 -2.29
N PRO A 519 6.89 -32.68 -1.73
CA PRO A 519 6.32 -33.83 -1.03
C PRO A 519 5.25 -33.46 0.02
N SER A 520 5.45 -32.40 0.80
CA SER A 520 4.48 -31.97 1.82
C SER A 520 3.15 -31.53 1.20
N VAL A 521 3.17 -30.81 0.08
CA VAL A 521 1.95 -30.42 -0.67
C VAL A 521 1.33 -31.63 -1.35
N VAL A 522 2.10 -32.43 -2.08
CA VAL A 522 1.58 -33.56 -2.85
C VAL A 522 0.93 -34.61 -1.94
N ASN A 523 1.57 -34.93 -0.82
CA ASN A 523 1.05 -35.94 0.10
C ASN A 523 -0.22 -35.48 0.82
N ALA A 524 -0.26 -34.21 1.25
CA ALA A 524 -1.37 -33.67 2.03
C ALA A 524 -2.54 -33.20 1.17
N LEU A 525 -2.28 -32.46 0.09
CA LEU A 525 -3.27 -31.71 -0.68
C LEU A 525 -3.51 -32.29 -2.08
N ASN A 526 -2.55 -33.05 -2.62
CA ASN A 526 -2.59 -33.59 -3.99
C ASN A 526 -2.93 -32.50 -5.03
N ALA A 527 -2.22 -31.37 -4.94
CA ALA A 527 -2.49 -30.18 -5.71
C ALA A 527 -2.29 -30.38 -7.22
N THR A 528 -3.22 -29.89 -8.03
CA THR A 528 -3.15 -29.92 -9.50
C THR A 528 -3.21 -28.50 -10.06
N GLU A 529 -2.25 -28.11 -10.91
CA GLU A 529 -2.23 -26.78 -11.54
C GLU A 529 -3.37 -26.64 -12.56
N LEU A 530 -4.24 -25.64 -12.36
CA LEU A 530 -5.31 -25.27 -13.28
C LEU A 530 -4.91 -24.14 -14.22
N PHE A 531 -4.18 -23.14 -13.71
CA PHE A 531 -3.78 -21.96 -14.46
C PHE A 531 -2.39 -21.47 -14.04
N PRO A 532 -1.46 -21.19 -14.97
CA PRO A 532 -1.59 -21.23 -16.44
C PRO A 532 -1.76 -22.63 -17.04
N GLY A 533 -1.54 -23.68 -16.24
CA GLY A 533 -1.73 -25.07 -16.60
C GLY A 533 -0.43 -25.73 -17.03
N ALA A 534 -0.34 -27.05 -16.80
CA ALA A 534 0.88 -27.83 -17.01
C ALA A 534 1.42 -27.79 -18.46
N ALA A 535 0.57 -27.49 -19.45
CA ALA A 535 0.96 -27.42 -20.85
C ALA A 535 1.76 -26.15 -21.23
N VAL A 536 1.81 -25.15 -20.35
CA VAL A 536 2.65 -23.94 -20.54
C VAL A 536 4.04 -24.25 -19.98
N GLU A 537 4.95 -24.68 -20.84
CA GLU A 537 6.28 -25.20 -20.49
C GLU A 537 7.41 -24.34 -21.06
N GLY A 538 8.45 -24.14 -20.27
CA GLY A 538 9.63 -23.37 -20.65
C GLY A 538 9.44 -21.86 -20.64
N ASP A 539 10.56 -21.15 -20.50
CA ASP A 539 10.59 -19.72 -20.20
C ASP A 539 9.83 -18.85 -21.21
N ALA A 540 9.98 -19.14 -22.51
CA ALA A 540 9.33 -18.36 -23.56
C ALA A 540 7.79 -18.52 -23.56
N GLN A 541 7.27 -19.71 -23.27
CA GLN A 541 5.82 -19.92 -23.19
C GLN A 541 5.25 -19.29 -21.92
N VAL A 542 5.98 -19.41 -20.80
CA VAL A 542 5.61 -18.77 -19.54
C VAL A 542 5.59 -17.25 -19.70
N GLU A 543 6.62 -16.64 -20.28
CA GLU A 543 6.64 -15.20 -20.54
C GLU A 543 5.47 -14.79 -21.44
N ALA A 544 5.22 -15.52 -22.52
CA ALA A 544 4.08 -15.25 -23.41
C ALA A 544 2.74 -15.31 -22.65
N ALA A 545 2.56 -16.27 -21.74
CA ALA A 545 1.37 -16.37 -20.90
C ALA A 545 1.28 -15.20 -19.90
N ILE A 546 2.38 -14.82 -19.24
CA ILE A 546 2.47 -13.63 -18.37
C ILE A 546 1.98 -12.39 -19.11
N ARG A 547 2.51 -12.14 -20.31
CA ARG A 547 2.13 -10.98 -21.10
C ARG A 547 0.67 -11.06 -21.55
N ALA A 548 0.20 -12.21 -22.00
CA ALA A 548 -1.12 -12.36 -22.60
C ALA A 548 -2.28 -12.36 -21.59
N ASN A 549 -2.16 -13.06 -20.46
CA ASN A 549 -3.31 -13.28 -19.56
C ASN A 549 -2.96 -13.45 -18.08
N LEU A 550 -1.76 -13.93 -17.73
CA LEU A 550 -1.40 -14.31 -16.37
C LEU A 550 -0.90 -13.12 -15.53
N GLY A 551 -0.19 -12.18 -16.14
CA GLY A 551 0.37 -11.02 -15.45
C GLY A 551 -0.68 -9.95 -15.13
N ASN A 552 -0.56 -9.38 -13.93
CA ASN A 552 -1.24 -8.21 -13.42
C ASN A 552 -0.17 -7.16 -13.06
N PRO A 553 -0.32 -5.87 -13.45
CA PRO A 553 0.69 -4.87 -13.18
C PRO A 553 0.80 -4.43 -11.71
N SER A 554 -0.10 -4.89 -10.83
CA SER A 554 -0.31 -4.28 -9.51
C SER A 554 -0.79 -5.26 -8.43
N LEU A 555 -0.29 -5.05 -7.20
CA LEU A 555 -0.91 -5.50 -5.93
C LEU A 555 -1.52 -4.32 -5.17
N ASP A 556 -1.77 -3.21 -5.85
CA ASP A 556 -2.25 -1.95 -5.31
C ASP A 556 -1.29 -1.35 -4.27
N HIS A 557 0.01 -1.40 -4.59
CA HIS A 557 1.09 -0.79 -3.82
C HIS A 557 1.75 0.39 -4.56
N PRO A 558 0.98 1.36 -5.10
CA PRO A 558 1.57 2.42 -5.90
C PRO A 558 2.42 3.38 -5.05
N VAL A 559 3.62 3.68 -5.53
CA VAL A 559 4.57 4.62 -4.90
C VAL A 559 5.32 5.48 -5.93
N GLY A 560 6.14 6.42 -5.45
CA GLY A 560 7.20 7.07 -6.24
C GLY A 560 6.82 8.32 -7.05
N THR A 561 5.53 8.64 -7.19
CA THR A 561 5.05 9.74 -8.04
C THR A 561 5.30 11.16 -7.55
N ALA A 562 5.79 11.30 -6.32
CA ALA A 562 6.30 12.54 -5.76
C ALA A 562 7.58 12.25 -4.97
N ALA A 563 8.50 11.51 -5.59
CA ALA A 563 9.65 10.92 -4.93
C ALA A 563 10.44 11.89 -4.05
N MET A 564 10.75 11.43 -2.84
CA MET A 564 11.73 12.02 -1.95
C MET A 564 13.14 11.67 -2.45
N MET A 565 13.73 12.61 -3.17
CA MET A 565 15.08 12.54 -3.74
C MET A 565 15.57 13.97 -3.95
N ALA A 566 16.87 14.15 -4.21
CA ALA A 566 17.40 15.44 -4.61
C ALA A 566 16.72 15.94 -5.91
N ARG A 567 16.50 17.26 -6.03
CA ARG A 567 15.79 17.85 -7.18
C ARG A 567 16.48 17.58 -8.52
N GLU A 568 17.82 17.61 -8.52
CA GLU A 568 18.68 17.30 -9.65
C GLU A 568 18.62 15.82 -10.07
N LEU A 569 18.08 14.95 -9.21
CA LEU A 569 17.77 13.55 -9.50
C LEU A 569 16.27 13.35 -9.80
N GLY A 570 15.56 14.43 -10.15
CA GLY A 570 14.13 14.36 -10.46
C GLY A 570 13.22 14.22 -9.24
N GLY A 571 13.73 14.47 -8.03
CA GLY A 571 12.93 14.49 -6.81
C GLY A 571 11.90 15.62 -6.76
N VAL A 572 10.81 15.38 -6.03
CA VAL A 572 9.69 16.32 -5.86
C VAL A 572 9.69 16.93 -4.47
N VAL A 573 10.07 16.16 -3.43
CA VAL A 573 10.14 16.64 -2.05
C VAL A 573 11.53 16.52 -1.44
N ASP A 574 11.85 17.50 -0.60
CA ASP A 574 13.07 17.52 0.21
C ASP A 574 12.98 16.51 1.37
N PRO A 575 13.91 15.56 1.52
CA PRO A 575 13.86 14.55 2.60
C PRO A 575 13.96 15.11 4.02
N THR A 576 14.49 16.31 4.20
CA THR A 576 14.68 16.92 5.53
C THR A 576 13.43 17.62 6.05
N SER A 577 12.50 17.96 5.15
CA SER A 577 11.31 18.73 5.49
C SER A 577 10.03 18.20 4.87
N MET A 578 10.08 17.26 3.92
CA MET A 578 8.95 16.85 3.08
C MET A 578 8.36 18.00 2.23
N SER A 579 9.08 19.13 2.10
CA SER A 579 8.62 20.29 1.34
C SER A 579 8.75 20.05 -0.16
N VAL A 580 7.76 20.47 -0.93
CA VAL A 580 7.81 20.43 -2.39
C VAL A 580 8.81 21.46 -2.90
N TYR A 581 9.72 21.06 -3.79
CA TYR A 581 10.74 21.96 -4.31
C TYR A 581 10.15 23.15 -5.10
N GLY A 582 10.70 24.35 -4.87
CA GLY A 582 10.36 25.56 -5.64
C GLY A 582 9.13 26.33 -5.17
N VAL A 583 8.45 25.86 -4.12
CA VAL A 583 7.31 26.53 -3.47
C VAL A 583 7.50 26.60 -1.96
N LYS A 584 6.70 27.42 -1.28
CA LYS A 584 6.72 27.57 0.20
C LYS A 584 5.38 27.17 0.81
N GLY A 585 5.42 26.39 1.89
CA GLY A 585 4.22 25.98 2.62
C GLY A 585 3.43 24.85 1.96
N LEU A 586 4.05 24.06 1.07
CA LEU A 586 3.46 22.84 0.50
C LEU A 586 4.35 21.64 0.81
N ARG A 587 3.74 20.57 1.34
CA ARG A 587 4.41 19.28 1.61
C ARG A 587 3.63 18.13 0.99
N VAL A 588 4.30 16.99 0.81
CA VAL A 588 3.67 15.72 0.44
C VAL A 588 4.06 14.65 1.45
N VAL A 589 3.08 13.91 1.95
CA VAL A 589 3.27 12.83 2.91
C VAL A 589 2.26 11.72 2.64
N ASP A 590 2.61 10.80 1.74
CA ASP A 590 1.89 9.56 1.47
C ASP A 590 2.82 8.60 0.68
N GLY A 591 2.31 7.50 0.14
CA GLY A 591 3.11 6.54 -0.62
C GLY A 591 3.84 7.12 -1.85
N SER A 592 3.40 8.24 -2.40
CA SER A 592 4.07 8.91 -3.54
C SER A 592 5.52 9.31 -3.25
N VAL A 593 5.89 9.50 -1.98
CA VAL A 593 7.23 10.00 -1.61
C VAL A 593 8.28 8.90 -1.58
N MET A 594 7.91 7.63 -1.53
CA MET A 594 8.89 6.53 -1.45
C MET A 594 9.69 6.47 -2.76
N PRO A 595 11.03 6.65 -2.73
CA PRO A 595 11.82 6.69 -3.97
C PRO A 595 11.94 5.32 -4.64
N LEU A 596 11.99 4.26 -3.82
CA LEU A 596 12.02 2.86 -4.23
C LEU A 596 10.97 2.08 -3.45
N LEU A 597 10.27 1.17 -4.13
CA LEU A 597 9.28 0.31 -3.51
C LEU A 597 9.97 -0.74 -2.60
N PRO A 598 9.58 -0.87 -1.30
CA PRO A 598 10.13 -1.88 -0.40
C PRO A 598 9.51 -3.25 -0.71
N ALA A 599 10.24 -4.33 -0.43
CA ALA A 599 9.75 -5.69 -0.52
C ALA A 599 8.79 -6.01 0.63
N ALA A 600 7.60 -5.41 0.62
CA ALA A 600 6.55 -5.59 1.61
C ALA A 600 5.24 -4.95 1.14
N HIS A 601 4.12 -5.27 1.81
CA HIS A 601 2.93 -4.45 1.68
C HIS A 601 3.20 -3.04 2.23
N THR A 602 2.69 -2.03 1.56
CA THR A 602 3.16 -0.65 1.79
C THR A 602 2.59 0.01 3.05
N GLN A 603 1.56 -0.57 3.69
CA GLN A 603 0.80 0.15 4.72
C GLN A 603 1.65 0.53 5.95
N ALA A 604 2.44 -0.40 6.50
CA ALA A 604 3.27 -0.12 7.67
C ALA A 604 4.30 0.96 7.35
N THR A 605 4.86 0.93 6.14
CA THR A 605 5.81 1.93 5.65
C THR A 605 5.14 3.31 5.51
N VAL A 606 3.91 3.39 4.98
CA VAL A 606 3.17 4.67 4.90
C VAL A 606 2.92 5.26 6.28
N TYR A 607 2.56 4.44 7.27
CA TYR A 607 2.40 4.92 8.65
C TYR A 607 3.71 5.42 9.25
N ALA A 608 4.81 4.68 9.10
CA ALA A 608 6.13 5.09 9.61
C ALA A 608 6.61 6.40 8.95
N VAL A 609 6.43 6.53 7.64
CA VAL A 609 6.73 7.77 6.89
C VAL A 609 5.89 8.94 7.44
N ALA A 610 4.61 8.73 7.70
CA ALA A 610 3.73 9.77 8.22
C ALA A 610 4.08 10.19 9.66
N GLU A 611 4.41 9.24 10.54
CA GLU A 611 4.87 9.52 11.91
C GLU A 611 6.18 10.31 11.92
N LYS A 612 7.13 9.92 11.06
CA LYS A 612 8.41 10.65 10.93
C LYS A 612 8.20 12.04 10.34
N ALA A 613 7.40 12.16 9.29
CA ALA A 613 7.07 13.45 8.69
C ALA A 613 6.38 14.38 9.70
N ALA A 614 5.46 13.86 10.52
CA ALA A 614 4.84 14.63 11.60
C ALA A 614 5.89 15.21 12.57
N GLN A 615 6.89 14.41 12.95
CA GLN A 615 7.99 14.91 13.79
C GLN A 615 8.79 16.03 13.10
N LEU A 616 9.11 15.88 11.81
CA LEU A 616 9.82 16.90 11.03
C LEU A 616 9.01 18.21 10.93
N ILE A 617 7.67 18.12 10.83
CA ILE A 617 6.79 19.29 10.70
C ILE A 617 6.58 19.99 12.05
N CYS A 618 6.41 19.24 13.14
CA CYS A 618 6.25 19.81 14.48
C CYS A 618 7.56 20.35 15.09
N GLY A 619 8.72 19.89 14.60
CA GLY A 619 10.03 20.16 15.20
C GLY A 619 10.31 19.30 16.44
N GLU A 620 11.49 19.44 17.05
CA GLU A 620 11.96 18.62 18.20
C GLU A 620 11.04 18.63 19.43
N ALA A 621 10.07 19.55 19.51
CA ALA A 621 9.10 19.64 20.59
C ALA A 621 8.18 18.41 20.71
N ALA A 622 8.09 17.55 19.69
CA ALA A 622 7.33 16.30 19.69
C ALA A 622 8.18 15.07 20.08
N ARG A 623 9.09 15.19 21.05
CA ARG A 623 9.77 14.01 21.63
C ARG A 623 8.75 13.19 22.41
N VAL A 624 8.35 12.09 21.76
CA VAL A 624 7.94 10.79 22.30
C VAL A 624 7.83 10.80 23.83
N THR A 625 6.61 10.98 24.35
CA THR A 625 6.27 10.33 25.61
C THR A 625 6.32 8.83 25.34
N SER A 626 7.33 8.19 25.93
CA SER A 626 7.64 6.77 25.87
C SER A 626 6.43 5.89 26.16
#